data_AF-A0A4Y8W8H9-F1
#
_entry.id   AF-A0A4Y8W8H9-F1
#
_cell.length_a   1.000
_cell.length_b   1.000
_cell.length_c   1.000
_cell.angle_alpha   90.00
_cell.angle_beta   90.00
_cell.angle_gamma   90.00
#
_symmetry.space_group_name_H-M   'P 1'
#
loop_
_entity.id
_entity.type
_entity.pdbx_description
1 polymer ?
#
loop_
_entity_poly.entity_id
_entity_poly.type
_entity_poly.pdbx_seq_one_letter_code
_entity_poly.pdbx_strand_id
1 'polypeptide(L)'
;MKRILFNNEADEILANVGSNKAKLVYLDPPFYYEGNFIEYFQYLELILIKSREILSQDGFLVINSQRELRAEIQVLVKQILGKDSFFSEIINISSRPNHLLHSLADCNEHLLIFGRSKLSKIYPIYEPLNLEEQRRYKNPDHDPKGPYMKMTVTINTSNPNLKYEFCGVFPKFNRGWRYSRSKMDELLKEGRLLKQGESIFLKRYLSEIPGKQVTNIWNCQLSSSEAKGSRVAQQPISLHSRLIEALTNKDDLIVDPYCGSGTSLIASIEKKRRWHGGDNSMEAIDFIFNRLDENGFAKKVNFIPFNKNSNNIHNYFVPKITRKMLHLIADECSVHSKVNEISSVKFERTLVIIVSVEEYADFGGNTIPKVKYANRDASLFRNTLIKYWGVDENDIYEFKNNQAFKSSLEYEIYGLINNIKENERFIFYYAGHGFHDGTSNRISTYDTHPGNLFNTSISLRELIIDPIIQSKCTSALFFIDSCAQKISNDLSRRLLKNIDLEEFKLLTNENSHYATYLSCSTGQSSYSCDELQHGVWTYHLCAAFDLFLDEVIRGGEIVTDRSLSTYLSKHVSSYIAKKLNYEQSPKAILESSHENLLVKIRPKDS
;
A
#
# COMPACT_ATOMS: atom_id res chain seq x y z
N MET A 1 31.65 12.53 9.93
CA MET A 1 30.23 12.55 10.34
C MET A 1 29.50 11.50 9.53
N LYS A 2 29.01 10.44 10.17
CA LYS A 2 28.58 9.22 9.48
C LYS A 2 27.31 9.49 8.67
N ARG A 3 27.41 9.27 7.36
CA ARG A 3 26.28 9.03 6.46
C ARG A 3 26.11 7.52 6.41
N ILE A 4 24.92 7.03 6.69
CA ILE A 4 24.69 5.59 6.79
C ILE A 4 23.58 5.23 5.83
N LEU A 5 23.89 4.31 4.91
CA LEU A 5 22.93 3.71 4.00
C LEU A 5 22.66 2.28 4.47
N PHE A 6 21.40 1.94 4.68
CA PHE A 6 20.96 0.62 5.11
C PHE A 6 20.25 -0.09 3.95
N ASN A 7 20.49 -1.38 3.78
CA ASN A 7 19.58 -2.27 3.06
C ASN A 7 18.79 -3.07 4.11
N ASN A 8 17.62 -2.57 4.54
CA ASN A 8 16.81 -3.23 5.57
C ASN A 8 15.37 -2.68 5.57
N GLU A 9 14.50 -3.34 6.34
CA GLU A 9 13.14 -2.85 6.63
C GLU A 9 13.18 -1.54 7.45
N ALA A 10 12.15 -0.71 7.23
CA ALA A 10 12.09 0.63 7.81
C ALA A 10 12.16 0.64 9.35
N ASP A 11 11.55 -0.34 10.01
CA ASP A 11 11.53 -0.43 11.47
C ASP A 11 12.92 -0.80 12.05
N GLU A 12 13.70 -1.61 11.34
CA GLU A 12 15.08 -1.96 11.68
C GLU A 12 16.03 -0.77 11.42
N ILE A 13 15.82 -0.03 10.33
CA ILE A 13 16.56 1.20 10.03
C ILE A 13 16.38 2.21 11.17
N LEU A 14 15.14 2.44 11.58
CA LEU A 14 14.81 3.35 12.68
C LEU A 14 15.41 2.88 14.01
N ALA A 15 15.42 1.58 14.29
CA ALA A 15 16.00 1.01 15.51
C ALA A 15 17.52 1.22 15.62
N ASN A 16 18.22 1.37 14.50
CA ASN A 16 19.65 1.67 14.46
C ASN A 16 19.97 3.16 14.70
N VAL A 17 18.96 4.02 14.82
CA VAL A 17 19.13 5.43 15.16
C VAL A 17 18.97 5.61 16.67
N GLY A 18 19.94 6.26 17.31
CA GLY A 18 19.86 6.55 18.74
C GLY A 18 18.69 7.48 19.09
N SER A 19 18.10 7.28 20.27
CA SER A 19 16.94 8.07 20.74
C SER A 19 17.25 9.57 20.84
N ASN A 20 16.26 10.41 20.53
CA ASN A 20 16.35 11.88 20.53
C ASN A 20 17.52 12.45 19.69
N LYS A 21 17.90 11.81 18.58
CA LYS A 21 19.01 12.26 17.70
C LYS A 21 18.55 12.87 16.38
N ALA A 22 17.42 12.44 15.83
CA ALA A 22 16.93 12.87 14.53
C ALA A 22 16.23 14.23 14.64
N LYS A 23 16.63 15.18 13.80
CA LYS A 23 15.95 16.48 13.69
C LYS A 23 14.73 16.38 12.78
N LEU A 24 14.85 15.60 11.71
CA LEU A 24 13.79 15.34 10.75
C LEU A 24 13.73 13.84 10.48
N VAL A 25 12.55 13.26 10.60
CA VAL A 25 12.22 11.95 10.03
C VAL A 25 11.26 12.19 8.87
N TYR A 26 11.67 11.80 7.66
CA TYR A 26 10.84 11.85 6.46
C TYR A 26 10.36 10.42 6.16
N LEU A 27 9.04 10.25 6.02
CA LEU A 27 8.43 8.97 5.68
C LEU A 27 7.68 9.11 4.36
N ASP A 28 8.05 8.27 3.40
CA ASP A 28 7.29 8.02 2.17
C ASP A 28 6.88 6.55 2.13
N PRO A 29 5.99 6.12 3.05
CA PRO A 29 5.61 4.71 3.13
C PRO A 29 4.90 4.28 1.85
N PRO A 30 4.92 2.97 1.53
CA PRO A 30 4.14 2.47 0.40
C PRO A 30 2.67 2.88 0.55
N PHE A 31 2.09 3.38 -0.53
CA PHE A 31 0.68 3.76 -0.58
C PHE A 31 -0.20 2.52 -0.41
N TYR A 32 -1.31 2.69 0.30
CA TYR A 32 -2.29 1.64 0.46
C TYR A 32 -3.16 1.61 -0.79
N TYR A 33 -2.99 0.55 -1.59
CA TYR A 33 -3.77 0.32 -2.80
C TYR A 33 -4.88 -0.71 -2.54
N GLU A 34 -4.53 -1.92 -2.10
CA GLU A 34 -5.45 -3.00 -1.75
C GLU A 34 -4.83 -3.87 -0.63
N GLY A 35 -5.65 -4.41 0.29
CA GLY A 35 -5.17 -5.28 1.37
C GLY A 35 -5.91 -5.09 2.69
N ASN A 36 -5.30 -5.52 3.80
CA ASN A 36 -5.86 -5.33 5.13
C ASN A 36 -5.50 -3.94 5.66
N PHE A 37 -6.47 -3.03 5.64
CA PHE A 37 -6.33 -1.67 6.17
C PHE A 37 -5.78 -1.63 7.61
N ILE A 38 -6.23 -2.55 8.46
CA ILE A 38 -5.79 -2.62 9.86
C ILE A 38 -4.31 -3.01 9.94
N GLU A 39 -3.87 -3.98 9.15
CA GLU A 39 -2.45 -4.39 9.12
C GLU A 39 -1.57 -3.25 8.59
N TYR A 40 -2.02 -2.54 7.55
CA TYR A 40 -1.31 -1.37 7.04
C TYR A 40 -1.15 -0.29 8.12
N PHE A 41 -2.22 0.03 8.84
CA PHE A 41 -2.15 1.03 9.92
C PHE A 41 -1.38 0.54 11.15
N GLN A 42 -1.39 -0.76 11.45
CA GLN A 42 -0.56 -1.34 12.51
C GLN A 42 0.93 -1.25 12.16
N TYR A 43 1.27 -1.55 10.91
CA TYR A 43 2.62 -1.33 10.40
C TYR A 43 3.02 0.15 10.49
N LEU A 44 2.15 1.05 10.03
CA LEU A 44 2.42 2.48 10.11
C LEU A 44 2.57 2.95 11.57
N GLU A 45 1.71 2.49 12.47
CA GLU A 45 1.79 2.78 13.91
C GLU A 45 3.17 2.40 14.49
N LEU A 46 3.69 1.21 14.18
CA LEU A 46 5.03 0.78 14.60
C LEU A 46 6.11 1.76 14.13
N ILE A 47 6.09 2.10 12.84
CA ILE A 47 7.05 3.01 12.23
C ILE A 47 6.98 4.39 12.87
N LEU A 48 5.77 4.88 13.16
CA LEU A 48 5.54 6.15 13.84
C LEU A 48 6.01 6.16 15.29
N ILE A 49 5.80 5.06 16.03
CA ILE A 49 6.31 4.89 17.41
C ILE A 49 7.84 4.95 17.40
N LYS A 50 8.50 4.19 16.51
CA LYS A 50 9.96 4.22 16.40
C LYS A 50 10.48 5.59 15.97
N SER A 51 9.80 6.24 15.02
CA SER A 51 10.11 7.61 14.59
C SER A 51 10.04 8.60 15.76
N ARG A 52 9.02 8.49 16.62
CA ARG A 52 8.85 9.33 17.82
C ARG A 52 9.98 9.15 18.83
N GLU A 53 10.55 7.95 18.97
CA GLU A 53 11.65 7.65 19.90
C GLU A 53 12.97 8.30 19.46
N ILE A 54 13.22 8.34 18.15
CA ILE A 54 14.47 8.87 17.59
C ILE A 54 14.43 10.38 17.39
N LEU A 55 13.24 10.99 17.28
CA LEU A 55 13.08 12.44 17.10
C LEU A 55 13.55 13.23 18.33
N SER A 56 14.35 14.28 18.09
CA SER A 56 14.65 15.29 19.10
C SER A 56 13.39 16.04 19.52
N GLN A 57 13.39 16.63 20.71
CA GLN A 57 12.21 17.33 21.26
C GLN A 57 11.73 18.50 20.39
N ASP A 58 12.65 19.12 19.65
CA ASP A 58 12.41 20.20 18.69
C ASP A 58 12.39 19.70 17.23
N GLY A 59 12.33 18.39 17.03
CA GLY A 59 12.35 17.74 15.72
C GLY A 59 10.99 17.70 15.04
N PHE A 60 11.00 17.22 13.80
CA PHE A 60 9.84 17.12 12.93
C PHE A 60 9.70 15.73 12.33
N LEU A 61 8.45 15.26 12.27
CA LEU A 61 8.04 14.14 11.44
C LEU A 61 7.33 14.69 10.21
N VAL A 62 7.75 14.26 9.03
CA VAL A 62 7.07 14.56 7.77
C VAL A 62 6.64 13.25 7.14
N ILE A 63 5.37 13.16 6.75
CA ILE A 63 4.81 11.98 6.06
C ILE A 63 4.25 12.44 4.72
N ASN A 64 4.72 11.83 3.64
CA ASN A 64 4.03 11.89 2.36
C ASN A 64 2.78 10.99 2.44
N SER A 65 1.61 11.60 2.32
CA SER A 65 0.34 10.94 2.50
C SER A 65 -0.40 10.87 1.18
N GLN A 66 -0.96 9.69 0.89
CA GLN A 66 -2.04 9.61 -0.10
C GLN A 66 -3.23 10.43 0.40
N ARG A 67 -3.95 11.03 -0.55
CA ARG A 67 -5.01 12.01 -0.29
C ARG A 67 -6.15 11.38 0.53
N GLU A 68 -6.46 10.12 0.25
CA GLU A 68 -7.56 9.34 0.80
C GLU A 68 -7.36 9.00 2.28
N LEU A 69 -6.11 8.88 2.74
CA LEU A 69 -5.78 8.48 4.12
C LEU A 69 -5.25 9.62 4.98
N ARG A 70 -5.30 10.85 4.46
CA ARG A 70 -4.70 12.02 5.09
C ARG A 70 -5.26 12.28 6.49
N ALA A 71 -6.57 12.13 6.67
CA ALA A 71 -7.23 12.41 7.94
C ALA A 71 -6.87 11.36 9.00
N GLU A 72 -6.87 10.10 8.58
CA GLU A 72 -6.61 8.90 9.37
C GLU A 72 -5.16 8.87 9.84
N ILE A 73 -4.22 9.13 8.94
CA ILE A 73 -2.79 9.28 9.26
C ILE A 73 -2.62 10.43 10.25
N GLN A 74 -3.26 11.58 10.03
CA GLN A 74 -3.16 12.71 10.95
C GLN A 74 -3.67 12.38 12.35
N VAL A 75 -4.76 11.62 12.45
CA VAL A 75 -5.30 11.13 13.72
C VAL A 75 -4.33 10.20 14.42
N LEU A 76 -3.83 9.17 13.72
CA LEU A 76 -2.87 8.21 14.27
C LEU A 76 -1.61 8.90 14.80
N VAL A 77 -1.04 9.80 14.01
CA VAL A 77 0.16 10.55 14.38
C VAL A 77 -0.09 11.43 15.61
N LYS A 78 -1.26 12.10 15.70
CA LYS A 78 -1.64 12.89 16.88
C LYS A 78 -1.79 12.06 18.14
N GLN A 79 -2.20 10.79 18.05
CA GLN A 79 -2.22 9.91 19.23
C GLN A 79 -0.82 9.58 19.73
N ILE A 80 0.12 9.38 18.80
CA ILE A 80 1.50 9.00 19.09
C ILE A 80 2.32 10.20 19.60
N LEU A 81 2.28 11.33 18.88
CA LEU A 81 3.07 12.53 19.19
C LEU A 81 2.36 13.52 20.13
N GLY A 82 1.03 13.45 20.21
CA GLY A 82 0.18 14.35 21.00
C GLY A 82 -0.73 15.22 20.14
N LYS A 83 -1.86 15.64 20.71
CA LYS A 83 -2.92 16.40 20.01
C LYS A 83 -2.45 17.69 19.33
N ASP A 84 -1.46 18.36 19.91
CA ASP A 84 -0.92 19.63 19.43
C ASP A 84 0.29 19.44 18.49
N SER A 85 0.55 18.20 18.04
CA SER A 85 1.72 17.89 17.21
C SER A 85 1.58 18.35 15.76
N PHE A 86 0.36 18.40 15.22
CA PHE A 86 0.15 18.80 13.83
C PHE A 86 0.53 20.27 13.62
N PHE A 87 1.48 20.51 12.70
CA PHE A 87 2.07 21.81 12.49
C PHE A 87 1.54 22.47 11.22
N SER A 88 1.63 21.78 10.08
CA SER A 88 1.19 22.27 8.78
C SER A 88 1.04 21.12 7.80
N GLU A 89 0.38 21.38 6.69
CA GLU A 89 0.37 20.53 5.51
C GLU A 89 0.91 21.33 4.32
N ILE A 90 1.83 20.72 3.58
CA ILE A 90 2.29 21.24 2.29
C ILE A 90 1.54 20.52 1.18
N ILE A 91 0.93 21.30 0.30
CA ILE A 91 0.31 20.81 -0.94
C ILE A 91 1.29 21.11 -2.07
N ASN A 92 1.94 20.09 -2.61
CA ASN A 92 2.87 20.22 -3.73
C ASN A 92 2.17 19.89 -5.04
N ILE A 93 2.13 20.84 -5.98
CA ILE A 93 1.64 20.60 -7.34
C ILE A 93 2.74 19.85 -8.10
N SER A 94 2.63 18.53 -8.17
CA SER A 94 3.68 17.62 -8.63
C SER A 94 3.67 17.40 -10.14
N SER A 95 2.51 17.58 -10.79
CA SER A 95 2.35 17.39 -12.23
C SER A 95 1.44 18.44 -12.87
N ARG A 96 1.44 18.49 -14.20
CA ARG A 96 0.51 19.35 -14.94
C ARG A 96 -0.89 18.71 -14.92
N PRO A 97 -1.95 19.50 -14.68
CA PRO A 97 -3.30 18.98 -14.68
C PRO A 97 -3.67 18.45 -16.07
N ASN A 98 -4.16 17.21 -16.14
CA ASN A 98 -4.73 16.65 -17.35
C ASN A 98 -6.12 17.25 -17.60
N HIS A 99 -6.49 17.41 -18.87
CA HIS A 99 -7.85 17.84 -19.24
C HIS A 99 -8.83 16.70 -18.99
N LEU A 100 -9.57 16.75 -17.88
CA LEU A 100 -10.61 15.80 -17.53
C LEU A 100 -12.00 16.40 -17.81
N LEU A 101 -12.90 15.62 -18.41
CA LEU A 101 -14.24 16.07 -18.83
C LEU A 101 -15.23 16.24 -17.68
N HIS A 102 -15.10 15.43 -16.61
CA HIS A 102 -16.10 15.34 -15.52
C HIS A 102 -15.48 15.33 -14.11
N SER A 103 -14.21 15.70 -13.95
CA SER A 103 -13.53 15.71 -12.66
C SER A 103 -12.45 16.79 -12.55
N LEU A 104 -12.06 17.12 -11.33
CA LEU A 104 -10.88 17.95 -11.09
C LEU A 104 -9.63 17.12 -11.34
N ALA A 105 -8.66 17.71 -12.06
CA ALA A 105 -7.37 17.09 -12.26
C ALA A 105 -6.66 16.91 -10.91
N ASP A 106 -6.32 15.66 -10.57
CA ASP A 106 -5.53 15.36 -9.39
C ASP A 106 -4.05 15.40 -9.75
N CYS A 107 -3.35 16.39 -9.24
CA CYS A 107 -1.93 16.61 -9.50
C CYS A 107 -1.15 17.07 -8.27
N ASN A 108 -1.70 16.80 -7.08
CA ASN A 108 -1.16 17.28 -5.81
C ASN A 108 -0.61 16.14 -4.96
N GLU A 109 0.54 16.37 -4.35
CA GLU A 109 1.11 15.56 -3.27
C GLU A 109 0.87 16.27 -1.93
N HIS A 110 0.59 15.49 -0.89
CA HIS A 110 0.24 16.01 0.44
C HIS A 110 1.28 15.58 1.47
N LEU A 111 2.08 16.55 1.93
CA LEU A 111 3.10 16.32 2.96
C LEU A 111 2.60 16.86 4.30
N LEU A 112 2.35 15.94 5.24
CA LEU A 112 1.90 16.28 6.58
C LEU A 112 3.09 16.51 7.51
N ILE A 113 3.15 17.67 8.15
CA ILE A 113 4.23 18.08 9.05
C ILE A 113 3.75 18.06 10.50
N PHE A 114 4.47 17.32 11.34
CA PHE A 114 4.22 17.23 12.77
C PHE A 114 5.47 17.63 13.57
N GLY A 115 5.29 18.50 14.56
CA GLY A 115 6.33 18.81 15.54
C GLY A 115 6.32 17.80 16.68
N ARG A 116 7.51 17.39 17.14
CA ARG A 116 7.64 16.48 18.29
C ARG A 116 7.10 17.11 19.58
N SER A 117 7.24 18.43 19.73
CA SER A 117 6.71 19.21 20.84
C SER A 117 6.53 20.67 20.44
N LYS A 118 6.11 21.51 21.39
CA LYS A 118 6.02 22.98 21.21
C LYS A 118 7.37 23.65 20.96
N LEU A 119 8.49 22.94 21.11
CA LEU A 119 9.83 23.43 20.81
C LEU A 119 10.14 23.42 19.30
N SER A 120 9.39 22.66 18.51
CA SER A 120 9.57 22.59 17.06
C SER A 120 9.25 23.94 16.41
N LYS A 121 10.18 24.46 15.60
CA LYS A 121 10.07 25.76 14.92
C LYS A 121 10.44 25.63 13.44
N ILE A 122 9.59 26.19 12.58
CA ILE A 122 9.84 26.27 11.13
C ILE A 122 10.57 27.56 10.80
N TYR A 123 11.55 27.47 9.90
CA TYR A 123 12.26 28.60 9.32
C TYR A 123 11.53 29.09 8.06
N PRO A 124 11.15 30.38 7.99
CA PRO A 124 10.53 30.93 6.79
C PRO A 124 11.46 30.79 5.57
N ILE A 125 10.92 30.23 4.49
CA ILE A 125 11.60 30.17 3.20
C ILE A 125 11.17 31.36 2.35
N TYR A 126 12.11 31.95 1.62
CA TYR A 126 11.88 33.06 0.72
C TYR A 126 12.34 32.71 -0.69
N GLU A 127 11.53 33.08 -1.67
CA GLU A 127 11.87 33.06 -3.08
C GLU A 127 12.20 34.47 -3.56
N PRO A 128 13.11 34.64 -4.52
CA PRO A 128 13.38 35.95 -5.12
C PRO A 128 12.09 36.59 -5.66
N LEU A 129 11.95 37.90 -5.47
CA LEU A 129 10.83 38.66 -6.06
C LEU A 129 10.93 38.63 -7.59
N ASN A 130 9.81 38.41 -8.27
CA ASN A 130 9.78 38.50 -9.72
C ASN A 130 9.80 39.97 -10.20
N LEU A 131 9.99 40.20 -11.50
CA LEU A 131 10.10 41.55 -12.07
C LEU A 131 8.86 42.42 -11.78
N GLU A 132 7.65 41.84 -11.79
CA GLU A 132 6.42 42.58 -11.49
C GLU A 132 6.34 43.00 -10.03
N GLU A 133 6.75 42.13 -9.10
CA GLU A 133 6.81 42.40 -7.68
C GLU A 133 7.88 43.45 -7.36
N GLN A 134 9.04 43.37 -8.00
CA GLN A 134 10.11 44.38 -7.88
C GLN A 134 9.66 45.75 -8.40
N ARG A 135 8.91 45.81 -9.51
CA ARG A 135 8.35 47.06 -10.09
C ARG A 135 7.40 47.80 -9.15
N ARG A 136 6.86 47.14 -8.11
CA ARG A 136 6.03 47.81 -7.09
C ARG A 136 6.84 48.71 -6.15
N TYR A 137 8.16 48.50 -6.06
CA TYR A 137 9.06 49.35 -5.29
C TYR A 137 9.51 50.51 -6.15
N LYS A 138 9.35 51.74 -5.64
CA LYS A 138 9.68 52.98 -6.37
C LYS A 138 10.56 53.87 -5.50
N ASN A 139 11.37 54.72 -6.13
CA ASN A 139 12.17 55.73 -5.44
C ASN A 139 11.82 57.15 -5.93
N PRO A 140 10.60 57.64 -5.70
CA PRO A 140 10.15 58.92 -6.26
C PRO A 140 10.82 60.15 -5.61
N ASP A 141 11.39 60.00 -4.42
CA ASP A 141 12.04 61.04 -3.62
C ASP A 141 13.57 60.91 -3.59
N HIS A 142 14.16 60.11 -4.48
CA HIS A 142 15.61 59.89 -4.58
C HIS A 142 16.28 59.51 -3.24
N ASP A 143 15.61 58.68 -2.45
CA ASP A 143 16.10 58.16 -1.19
C ASP A 143 17.39 57.34 -1.41
N PRO A 144 18.50 57.62 -0.70
CA PRO A 144 19.77 56.92 -0.89
C PRO A 144 19.71 55.43 -0.53
N LYS A 145 18.72 54.99 0.25
CA LYS A 145 18.50 53.56 0.56
C LYS A 145 17.83 52.79 -0.58
N GLY A 146 17.39 53.50 -1.64
CA GLY A 146 16.86 52.92 -2.87
C GLY A 146 15.34 52.77 -2.90
N PRO A 147 14.80 51.98 -3.86
CA PRO A 147 13.36 51.81 -4.04
C PRO A 147 12.67 51.21 -2.82
N TYR A 148 11.50 51.75 -2.46
CA TYR A 148 10.68 51.28 -1.34
C TYR A 148 9.21 51.14 -1.70
N MET A 149 8.48 50.41 -0.86
CA MET A 149 7.02 50.36 -0.85
C MET A 149 6.48 51.11 0.38
N LYS A 150 5.34 51.78 0.20
CA LYS A 150 4.63 52.45 1.30
C LYS A 150 3.80 51.44 2.08
N MET A 151 4.13 51.25 3.34
CA MET A 151 3.38 50.41 4.28
C MET A 151 2.55 51.29 5.22
N THR A 152 1.28 50.96 5.41
CA THR A 152 0.46 51.64 6.42
C THR A 152 1.01 51.35 7.82
N VAL A 153 1.09 52.37 8.67
CA VAL A 153 1.51 52.25 10.07
C VAL A 153 0.35 52.32 11.04
N THR A 154 -0.88 52.07 10.57
CA THR A 154 -2.09 52.02 11.41
C THR A 154 -2.73 50.63 11.36
N ILE A 155 -3.21 50.17 12.51
CA ILE A 155 -3.89 48.88 12.69
C ILE A 155 -5.26 49.11 13.32
N ASN A 156 -6.17 48.14 13.16
CA ASN A 156 -7.41 48.13 13.94
C ASN A 156 -7.05 47.73 15.38
N THR A 157 -7.36 48.58 16.35
CA THR A 157 -7.04 48.32 17.76
C THR A 157 -7.84 49.21 18.70
N SER A 158 -8.23 48.63 19.83
CA SER A 158 -8.85 49.34 20.94
C SER A 158 -7.83 49.79 22.00
N ASN A 159 -6.55 49.41 21.87
CA ASN A 159 -5.52 49.73 22.85
C ASN A 159 -5.27 51.25 22.92
N PRO A 160 -5.52 51.92 24.06
CA PRO A 160 -5.35 53.36 24.19
C PRO A 160 -3.88 53.80 24.04
N ASN A 161 -2.91 52.96 24.39
CA ASN A 161 -1.48 53.28 24.29
C ASN A 161 -0.99 53.44 22.83
N LEU A 162 -1.78 52.97 21.86
CA LEU A 162 -1.50 53.11 20.43
C LEU A 162 -2.30 54.26 19.79
N LYS A 163 -3.11 54.98 20.57
CA LYS A 163 -3.94 56.10 20.13
C LYS A 163 -3.39 57.40 20.68
N TYR A 164 -2.37 57.91 20.00
CA TYR A 164 -1.71 59.17 20.34
C TYR A 164 -1.55 60.02 19.09
N GLU A 165 -1.42 61.33 19.26
CA GLU A 165 -1.10 62.21 18.15
C GLU A 165 0.37 62.01 17.73
N PHE A 166 0.65 61.93 16.43
CA PHE A 166 2.00 61.82 15.90
C PHE A 166 2.15 62.70 14.65
N CYS A 167 3.12 63.62 14.67
CA CYS A 167 3.36 64.58 13.59
C CYS A 167 2.09 65.34 13.12
N GLY A 168 1.22 65.74 14.05
CA GLY A 168 -0.04 66.44 13.73
C GLY A 168 -1.14 65.54 13.17
N VAL A 169 -1.00 64.22 13.24
CA VAL A 169 -1.97 63.25 12.76
C VAL A 169 -2.45 62.39 13.94
N PHE A 170 -3.76 62.21 14.04
CA PHE A 170 -4.37 61.27 14.99
C PHE A 170 -4.97 60.08 14.22
N PRO A 171 -4.81 58.82 14.68
CA PRO A 171 -5.43 57.67 14.05
C PRO A 171 -6.97 57.80 13.95
N LYS A 172 -7.55 57.37 12.82
CA LYS A 172 -9.01 57.37 12.61
C LYS A 172 -9.75 56.51 13.66
N PHE A 173 -11.05 56.74 13.80
CA PHE A 173 -11.93 55.96 14.69
C PHE A 173 -11.73 54.43 14.49
N ASN A 174 -11.60 53.69 15.58
CA ASN A 174 -11.23 52.26 15.66
C ASN A 174 -9.83 51.87 15.14
N ARG A 175 -8.94 52.84 14.85
CA ARG A 175 -7.54 52.55 14.53
C ARG A 175 -6.61 53.14 15.59
N GLY A 176 -5.41 52.56 15.64
CA GLY A 176 -4.27 53.05 16.39
C GLY A 176 -3.00 52.87 15.56
N TRP A 177 -1.91 53.48 15.99
CA TRP A 177 -0.59 53.26 15.40
C TRP A 177 -0.14 51.80 15.58
N ARG A 178 0.62 51.27 14.62
CA ARG A 178 1.22 49.94 14.70
C ARG A 178 2.32 49.87 15.76
N TYR A 179 2.96 51.00 16.04
CA TYR A 179 4.13 51.10 16.91
C TYR A 179 3.87 52.04 18.08
N SER A 180 4.64 51.90 19.17
CA SER A 180 4.63 52.85 20.29
C SER A 180 5.20 54.22 19.86
N ARG A 181 4.91 55.27 20.64
CA ARG A 181 5.40 56.63 20.35
C ARG A 181 6.92 56.65 20.18
N SER A 182 7.64 56.04 21.12
CA SER A 182 9.10 55.93 21.09
C SER A 182 9.62 55.26 19.80
N LYS A 183 8.98 54.17 19.36
CA LYS A 183 9.38 53.49 18.11
C LYS A 183 9.03 54.31 16.86
N MET A 184 7.93 55.06 16.89
CA MET A 184 7.60 55.99 15.80
C MET A 184 8.63 57.14 15.73
N ASP A 185 9.07 57.69 16.86
CA ASP A 185 10.12 58.70 16.91
C ASP A 185 11.47 58.17 16.40
N GLU A 186 11.81 56.91 16.71
CA GLU A 186 12.99 56.23 16.16
C GLU A 186 12.92 56.09 14.63
N LEU A 187 11.81 55.57 14.10
CA LEU A 187 11.60 55.42 12.66
C LEU A 187 11.61 56.77 11.92
N LEU A 188 11.15 57.84 12.58
CA LEU A 188 11.23 59.20 12.06
C LEU A 188 12.70 59.67 11.97
N LYS A 189 13.49 59.47 13.03
CA LYS A 189 14.92 59.79 13.05
C LYS A 189 15.71 59.02 12.00
N GLU A 190 15.35 57.76 11.75
CA GLU A 190 15.96 56.92 10.72
C GLU A 190 15.55 57.28 9.27
N GLY A 191 14.67 58.27 9.10
CA GLY A 191 14.13 58.69 7.80
C GLY A 191 13.20 57.65 7.15
N ARG A 192 12.66 56.71 7.94
CA ARG A 192 11.83 55.60 7.43
C ARG A 192 10.36 55.95 7.33
N LEU A 193 9.92 57.11 7.81
CA LEU A 193 8.53 57.54 7.72
C LEU A 193 8.33 58.54 6.59
N LEU A 194 7.25 58.37 5.83
CA LEU A 194 6.80 59.27 4.79
C LEU A 194 5.41 59.79 5.16
N LYS A 195 5.28 61.10 5.38
CA LYS A 195 3.99 61.78 5.59
C LYS A 195 3.45 62.29 4.25
N GLN A 196 2.20 61.98 3.93
CA GLN A 196 1.47 62.50 2.78
C GLN A 196 0.07 62.94 3.23
N GLY A 197 -0.15 64.26 3.31
CA GLY A 197 -1.36 64.82 3.92
C GLY A 197 -1.52 64.34 5.36
N GLU A 198 -2.69 63.77 5.67
CA GLU A 198 -3.03 63.19 6.97
C GLU A 198 -2.63 61.71 7.11
N SER A 199 -1.91 61.15 6.14
CA SER A 199 -1.44 59.75 6.19
C SER A 199 0.05 59.68 6.44
N ILE A 200 0.45 58.74 7.30
CA ILE A 200 1.86 58.41 7.54
C ILE A 200 2.08 56.98 7.08
N PHE A 201 3.19 56.76 6.37
CA PHE A 201 3.61 55.47 5.83
C PHE A 201 5.02 55.12 6.31
N LEU A 202 5.28 53.83 6.47
CA LEU A 202 6.63 53.29 6.63
C LEU A 202 7.21 52.96 5.26
N LYS A 203 8.42 53.42 4.99
CA LYS A 203 9.23 53.02 3.84
C LYS A 203 9.81 51.64 4.11
N ARG A 204 9.42 50.66 3.29
CA ARG A 204 9.97 49.30 3.30
C ARG A 204 10.82 49.11 2.04
N TYR A 205 12.14 49.12 2.19
CA TYR A 205 13.09 49.15 1.07
C TYR A 205 13.25 47.77 0.43
N LEU A 206 13.40 47.74 -0.90
CA LEU A 206 13.58 46.52 -1.68
C LEU A 206 14.82 45.72 -1.25
N SER A 207 15.91 46.43 -0.91
CA SER A 207 17.17 45.86 -0.43
C SER A 207 17.05 45.15 0.93
N GLU A 208 16.02 45.45 1.71
CA GLU A 208 15.77 44.84 3.02
C GLU A 208 14.85 43.61 2.93
N ILE A 209 14.36 43.26 1.73
CA ILE A 209 13.40 42.18 1.54
C ILE A 209 14.14 40.89 1.20
N PRO A 210 14.08 39.86 2.06
CA PRO A 210 14.72 38.57 1.77
C PRO A 210 14.07 37.85 0.57
N GLY A 211 12.87 38.26 0.19
CA GLY A 211 12.11 37.73 -0.94
C GLY A 211 10.62 37.67 -0.64
N LYS A 212 9.88 36.97 -1.51
CA LYS A 212 8.51 36.56 -1.24
C LYS A 212 8.54 35.34 -0.33
N GLN A 213 7.87 35.42 0.82
CA GLN A 213 7.76 34.27 1.70
C GLN A 213 6.94 33.18 1.00
N VAL A 214 7.49 31.97 0.98
CA VAL A 214 6.83 30.78 0.43
C VAL A 214 5.70 30.36 1.36
N THR A 215 4.54 30.05 0.78
CA THR A 215 3.36 29.57 1.52
C THR A 215 3.44 28.05 1.71
N ASN A 216 2.35 27.43 2.14
CA ASN A 216 2.21 25.98 2.20
C ASN A 216 1.71 25.33 0.89
N ILE A 217 1.67 26.09 -0.21
CA ILE A 217 1.36 25.59 -1.56
C ILE A 217 2.62 25.68 -2.40
N TRP A 218 3.17 24.55 -2.79
CA TRP A 218 4.44 24.46 -3.52
C TRP A 218 4.21 23.96 -4.94
N ASN A 219 5.17 24.25 -5.81
CA ASN A 219 5.17 23.83 -7.23
C ASN A 219 6.54 23.26 -7.57
N CYS A 220 6.95 22.26 -6.80
CA CYS A 220 8.17 21.51 -7.02
C CYS A 220 7.84 20.36 -7.97
N GLN A 221 8.18 20.53 -9.24
CA GLN A 221 7.98 19.53 -10.28
C GLN A 221 9.28 18.79 -10.58
N LEU A 222 9.16 17.52 -10.95
CA LEU A 222 10.31 16.71 -11.36
C LEU A 222 10.78 17.18 -12.74
N SER A 223 12.04 17.61 -12.84
CA SER A 223 12.59 18.00 -14.14
C SER A 223 12.91 16.79 -15.02
N SER A 224 12.90 16.98 -16.34
CA SER A 224 13.26 15.91 -17.29
C SER A 224 14.70 15.41 -17.10
N SER A 225 15.61 16.24 -16.56
CA SER A 225 16.97 15.83 -16.18
C SER A 225 16.98 14.93 -14.95
N GLU A 226 16.12 15.20 -13.96
CA GLU A 226 16.00 14.37 -12.76
C GLU A 226 15.31 13.03 -13.05
N ALA A 227 14.39 12.99 -14.01
CA ALA A 227 13.63 11.78 -14.37
C ALA A 227 14.42 10.73 -15.17
N LYS A 228 15.67 11.00 -15.56
CA LYS A 228 16.45 10.09 -16.42
C LYS A 228 16.94 8.84 -15.67
N GLY A 229 16.74 7.68 -16.29
CA GLY A 229 17.46 6.44 -15.93
C GLY A 229 16.91 5.67 -14.73
N SER A 230 15.80 6.10 -14.14
CA SER A 230 15.21 5.41 -12.97
C SER A 230 14.07 4.48 -13.37
N ARG A 231 14.11 3.23 -12.88
CA ARG A 231 12.93 2.33 -12.79
C ARG A 231 12.16 2.51 -11.47
N VAL A 232 12.67 3.36 -10.57
CA VAL A 232 12.12 3.67 -9.25
C VAL A 232 11.45 5.05 -9.29
N ALA A 233 10.31 5.22 -8.61
CA ALA A 233 9.66 6.52 -8.51
C ALA A 233 10.61 7.56 -7.85
N GLN A 234 10.75 8.72 -8.48
CA GLN A 234 11.68 9.75 -8.03
C GLN A 234 10.96 11.06 -7.75
N GLN A 235 11.18 11.61 -6.57
CA GLN A 235 10.68 12.92 -6.18
C GLN A 235 11.68 14.04 -6.53
N PRO A 236 11.24 15.30 -6.67
CA PRO A 236 12.12 16.43 -7.01
C PRO A 236 13.10 16.76 -5.89
N ILE A 237 14.35 17.08 -6.23
CA ILE A 237 15.37 17.53 -5.25
C ILE A 237 14.94 18.87 -4.62
N SER A 238 14.28 19.72 -5.40
CA SER A 238 13.78 21.03 -4.94
C SER A 238 12.78 20.91 -3.78
N LEU A 239 11.92 19.87 -3.79
CA LEU A 239 10.95 19.59 -2.74
C LEU A 239 11.64 19.28 -1.40
N HIS A 240 12.56 18.31 -1.43
CA HIS A 240 13.31 17.88 -0.25
C HIS A 240 14.26 18.95 0.26
N SER A 241 14.93 19.65 -0.63
CA SER A 241 15.78 20.79 -0.29
C SER A 241 15.03 21.84 0.50
N ARG A 242 13.81 22.17 0.07
CA ARG A 242 12.95 23.15 0.74
C ARG A 242 12.45 22.66 2.09
N LEU A 243 12.04 21.40 2.21
CA LEU A 243 11.68 20.78 3.50
C LEU A 243 12.83 20.84 4.49
N ILE A 244 14.03 20.41 4.07
CA ILE A 244 15.22 20.35 4.93
C ILE A 244 15.61 21.76 5.39
N GLU A 245 15.56 22.76 4.52
CA GLU A 245 15.82 24.16 4.91
C GLU A 245 14.79 24.72 5.88
N ALA A 246 13.51 24.38 5.68
CA ALA A 246 12.42 24.87 6.52
C ALA A 246 12.41 24.23 7.92
N LEU A 247 12.87 22.98 8.05
CA LEU A 247 12.68 22.19 9.27
C LEU A 247 13.97 21.95 10.07
N THR A 248 15.15 22.19 9.47
CA THR A 248 16.44 21.81 10.06
C THR A 248 17.53 22.85 9.85
N ASN A 249 18.59 22.77 10.66
CA ASN A 249 19.82 23.53 10.51
C ASN A 249 20.93 22.67 9.88
N LYS A 250 22.05 23.32 9.57
CA LYS A 250 23.26 22.63 9.16
C LYS A 250 23.68 21.59 10.22
N ASP A 251 24.23 20.47 9.78
CA ASP A 251 24.74 19.38 10.64
C ASP A 251 23.68 18.61 11.45
N ASP A 252 22.40 19.01 11.39
CA ASP A 252 21.27 18.22 11.89
C ASP A 252 21.16 16.87 11.18
N LEU A 253 20.61 15.87 11.89
CA LEU A 253 20.40 14.52 11.36
C LEU A 253 19.01 14.39 10.72
N ILE A 254 18.99 14.02 9.45
CA ILE A 254 17.81 13.61 8.70
C ILE A 254 17.74 12.09 8.66
N VAL A 255 16.55 11.51 8.82
CA VAL A 255 16.35 10.06 8.72
C VAL A 255 15.25 9.79 7.71
N ASP A 256 15.52 8.90 6.76
CA ASP A 256 14.57 8.47 5.74
C ASP A 256 14.64 6.93 5.59
N PRO A 257 13.69 6.18 6.16
CA PRO A 257 13.69 4.72 6.07
C PRO A 257 13.00 4.19 4.80
N TYR A 258 12.56 5.07 3.89
CA TYR A 258 11.90 4.75 2.61
C TYR A 258 12.58 5.52 1.46
N CYS A 259 13.90 5.40 1.37
CA CYS A 259 14.67 6.29 0.51
C CYS A 259 14.34 6.17 -0.97
N GLY A 260 13.91 5.00 -1.46
CA GLY A 260 13.61 4.76 -2.88
C GLY A 260 14.73 5.24 -3.79
N SER A 261 14.46 6.30 -4.55
CA SER A 261 15.45 6.93 -5.45
C SER A 261 16.61 7.68 -4.76
N GLY A 262 16.55 7.92 -3.44
CA GLY A 262 17.56 8.61 -2.65
C GLY A 262 17.51 10.14 -2.68
N THR A 263 16.43 10.74 -3.18
CA THR A 263 16.33 12.21 -3.34
C THR A 263 16.53 12.97 -2.04
N SER A 264 15.96 12.49 -0.92
CA SER A 264 16.14 13.09 0.40
C SER A 264 17.61 13.11 0.86
N LEU A 265 18.38 12.08 0.49
CA LEU A 265 19.79 11.92 0.83
C LEU A 265 20.65 12.91 0.06
N ILE A 266 20.41 13.03 -1.25
CA ILE A 266 21.09 14.01 -2.11
C ILE A 266 20.79 15.44 -1.63
N ALA A 267 19.52 15.77 -1.38
CA ALA A 267 19.14 17.08 -0.84
C ALA A 267 19.79 17.34 0.53
N SER A 268 19.87 16.33 1.41
CA SER A 268 20.57 16.45 2.69
C SER A 268 22.05 16.80 2.51
N ILE A 269 22.71 16.20 1.51
CA ILE A 269 24.11 16.49 1.18
C ILE A 269 24.28 17.93 0.68
N GLU A 270 23.47 18.36 -0.30
CA GLU A 270 23.51 19.72 -0.85
C GLU A 270 23.32 20.78 0.24
N LYS A 271 22.39 20.49 1.15
CA LYS A 271 22.07 21.36 2.28
C LYS A 271 23.03 21.17 3.46
N LYS A 272 24.07 20.33 3.38
CA LYS A 272 25.07 20.15 4.44
C LYS A 272 24.46 19.63 5.76
N ARG A 273 23.54 18.68 5.67
CA ARG A 273 22.98 17.91 6.79
C ARG A 273 23.60 16.52 6.85
N ARG A 274 23.51 15.87 8.02
CA ARG A 274 23.82 14.44 8.18
C ARG A 274 22.57 13.65 7.83
N TRP A 275 22.74 12.42 7.35
CA TRP A 275 21.60 11.57 7.03
C TRP A 275 21.86 10.11 7.36
N HIS A 276 20.79 9.43 7.78
CA HIS A 276 20.66 7.99 7.80
C HIS A 276 19.50 7.62 6.87
N GLY A 277 19.76 6.76 5.89
CA GLY A 277 18.81 6.41 4.85
C GLY A 277 18.79 4.93 4.59
N GLY A 278 17.67 4.36 4.17
CA GLY A 278 17.67 2.99 3.69
C GLY A 278 16.41 2.62 2.94
N ASP A 279 16.49 1.45 2.31
CA ASP A 279 15.41 0.82 1.56
C ASP A 279 15.59 -0.71 1.65
N ASN A 280 14.52 -1.49 1.51
CA ASN A 280 14.61 -2.95 1.50
C ASN A 280 14.83 -3.51 0.07
N SER A 281 14.63 -2.69 -0.97
CA SER A 281 14.89 -3.06 -2.37
C SER A 281 16.37 -2.88 -2.72
N MET A 282 17.02 -3.95 -3.18
CA MET A 282 18.39 -3.86 -3.67
C MET A 282 18.49 -2.95 -4.91
N GLU A 283 17.46 -2.93 -5.75
CA GLU A 283 17.39 -2.06 -6.93
C GLU A 283 17.42 -0.58 -6.53
N ALA A 284 16.70 -0.19 -5.47
CA ALA A 284 16.74 1.15 -4.91
C ALA A 284 18.15 1.47 -4.36
N ILE A 285 18.75 0.54 -3.62
CA ILE A 285 20.11 0.70 -3.07
C ILE A 285 21.16 0.91 -4.17
N ASP A 286 21.13 0.09 -5.22
CA ASP A 286 22.04 0.21 -6.37
C ASP A 286 21.87 1.56 -7.08
N PHE A 287 20.62 2.00 -7.24
CA PHE A 287 20.32 3.31 -7.83
C PHE A 287 20.83 4.47 -6.96
N ILE A 288 20.66 4.39 -5.64
CA ILE A 288 21.20 5.37 -4.68
C ILE A 288 22.73 5.44 -4.79
N PHE A 289 23.42 4.31 -4.89
CA PHE A 289 24.87 4.28 -5.04
C PHE A 289 25.33 4.98 -6.31
N ASN A 290 24.68 4.73 -7.45
CA ASN A 290 25.01 5.40 -8.71
C ASN A 290 24.87 6.92 -8.58
N ARG A 291 23.75 7.40 -8.00
CA ARG A 291 23.54 8.84 -7.77
C ARG A 291 24.57 9.44 -6.82
N LEU A 292 24.90 8.72 -5.74
CA LEU A 292 25.92 9.18 -4.80
C LEU A 292 27.31 9.23 -5.44
N ASP A 293 27.63 8.32 -6.36
CA ASP A 293 28.91 8.31 -7.07
C ASP A 293 29.01 9.46 -8.07
N GLU A 294 27.97 9.70 -8.87
CA GLU A 294 27.86 10.86 -9.76
C GLU A 294 28.06 12.20 -9.03
N ASN A 295 27.62 12.27 -7.77
CA ASN A 295 27.79 13.45 -6.91
C ASN A 295 29.09 13.43 -6.09
N GLY A 296 29.97 12.43 -6.24
CA GLY A 296 31.27 12.35 -5.57
C GLY A 296 31.21 11.98 -4.08
N PHE A 297 30.16 11.27 -3.66
CA PHE A 297 29.88 10.94 -2.26
C PHE A 297 29.87 9.45 -1.92
N ALA A 298 29.92 8.54 -2.90
CA ALA A 298 29.89 7.09 -2.66
C ALA A 298 30.91 6.61 -1.61
N LYS A 299 32.18 7.06 -1.71
CA LYS A 299 33.26 6.71 -0.77
C LYS A 299 33.10 7.29 0.66
N LYS A 300 32.11 8.14 0.90
CA LYS A 300 31.84 8.80 2.19
C LYS A 300 30.60 8.25 2.90
N VAL A 301 30.05 7.14 2.41
CA VAL A 301 28.87 6.48 2.96
C VAL A 301 29.29 5.17 3.63
N ASN A 302 28.76 4.94 4.83
CA ASN A 302 28.88 3.66 5.52
C ASN A 302 27.67 2.80 5.14
N PHE A 303 27.89 1.73 4.38
CA PHE A 303 26.82 0.83 3.97
C PHE A 303 26.63 -0.30 4.98
N ILE A 304 25.38 -0.55 5.36
CA ILE A 304 24.99 -1.64 6.26
C ILE A 304 24.07 -2.57 5.46
N PRO A 305 24.54 -3.78 5.08
CA PRO A 305 23.74 -4.71 4.29
C PRO A 305 22.64 -5.37 5.13
N PHE A 306 21.69 -6.00 4.44
CA PHE A 306 20.62 -6.77 5.05
C PHE A 306 21.16 -7.87 5.96
N ASN A 307 20.67 -7.95 7.19
CA ASN A 307 21.08 -8.96 8.15
C ASN A 307 19.98 -10.01 8.31
N LYS A 308 20.13 -11.18 7.67
CA LYS A 308 19.20 -12.32 7.76
C LYS A 308 19.00 -12.88 9.18
N ASN A 309 19.85 -12.51 10.16
CA ASN A 309 19.82 -13.06 11.51
C ASN A 309 18.88 -12.34 12.49
N SER A 310 18.17 -11.28 12.09
CA SER A 310 17.09 -10.71 12.91
C SER A 310 15.82 -11.56 12.77
N ASN A 311 15.81 -12.71 13.42
CA ASN A 311 14.63 -13.54 13.69
C ASN A 311 13.66 -12.84 14.69
N ASN A 312 13.45 -11.54 14.55
CA ASN A 312 12.46 -10.82 15.34
C ASN A 312 11.13 -10.89 14.59
N ILE A 313 10.42 -11.98 14.82
CA ILE A 313 8.96 -11.95 14.74
C ILE A 313 8.52 -10.94 15.81
N HIS A 314 8.42 -9.67 15.44
CA HIS A 314 7.83 -8.67 16.31
C HIS A 314 6.35 -9.02 16.45
N ASN A 315 6.00 -9.73 17.53
CA ASN A 315 4.64 -9.77 18.03
C ASN A 315 4.24 -8.33 18.34
N TYR A 316 3.59 -7.68 17.38
CA TYR A 316 3.17 -6.29 17.45
C TYR A 316 2.16 -6.14 18.60
N PHE A 317 2.66 -5.71 19.76
CA PHE A 317 1.82 -5.36 20.88
C PHE A 317 1.15 -4.01 20.58
N VAL A 318 -0.05 -4.06 20.01
CA VAL A 318 -0.89 -2.88 19.78
C VAL A 318 -1.44 -2.40 21.13
N PRO A 319 -1.20 -1.14 21.55
CA PRO A 319 -1.87 -0.59 22.71
C PRO A 319 -3.40 -0.71 22.56
N LYS A 320 -4.10 -1.15 23.61
CA LYS A 320 -5.57 -1.36 23.62
C LYS A 320 -6.39 -0.16 23.09
N ILE A 321 -5.82 1.03 23.13
CA ILE A 321 -6.45 2.30 22.74
C ILE A 321 -6.49 2.48 21.21
N THR A 322 -5.47 2.02 20.47
CA THR A 322 -5.40 2.18 19.00
C THR A 322 -6.35 1.21 18.31
N ARG A 323 -6.52 -0.01 18.82
CA ARG A 323 -7.36 -1.05 18.18
C ARG A 323 -8.82 -0.62 18.00
N LYS A 324 -9.44 -0.01 19.01
CA LYS A 324 -10.83 0.48 18.94
C LYS A 324 -10.98 1.63 17.94
N MET A 325 -9.97 2.50 17.85
CA MET A 325 -9.98 3.58 16.88
C MET A 325 -9.65 3.11 15.46
N LEU A 326 -8.75 2.15 15.28
CA LEU A 326 -8.50 1.52 13.99
C LEU A 326 -9.73 0.78 13.48
N HIS A 327 -10.52 0.17 14.37
CA HIS A 327 -11.84 -0.35 14.02
C HIS A 327 -12.80 0.78 13.63
N LEU A 328 -12.92 1.86 14.41
CA LEU A 328 -13.78 3.00 14.06
C LEU A 328 -13.35 3.71 12.76
N ILE A 329 -12.05 3.85 12.52
CA ILE A 329 -11.48 4.40 11.29
C ILE A 329 -11.69 3.42 10.14
N ALA A 330 -11.49 2.12 10.33
CA ALA A 330 -11.83 1.12 9.31
C ALA A 330 -13.34 1.15 8.99
N ASP A 331 -14.19 1.35 10.00
CA ASP A 331 -15.65 1.48 9.89
C ASP A 331 -16.05 2.82 9.21
N GLU A 332 -15.36 3.94 9.46
CA GLU A 332 -15.60 5.24 8.81
C GLU A 332 -14.97 5.34 7.41
N CYS A 333 -13.78 4.74 7.19
CA CYS A 333 -13.17 4.62 5.86
C CYS A 333 -14.02 3.71 4.97
N SER A 334 -14.69 2.70 5.51
CA SER A 334 -15.70 1.93 4.76
C SER A 334 -16.98 2.72 4.45
N VAL A 335 -17.12 3.96 4.95
CA VAL A 335 -18.16 4.94 4.55
C VAL A 335 -17.66 5.88 3.43
N HIS A 336 -16.37 5.95 3.12
CA HIS A 336 -15.81 6.83 2.07
C HIS A 336 -14.98 6.14 0.98
N SER A 337 -14.48 4.92 1.19
CA SER A 337 -14.47 3.92 0.12
C SER A 337 -15.92 3.49 -0.05
N LYS A 338 -16.43 3.42 -1.29
CA LYS A 338 -17.72 2.76 -1.56
C LYS A 338 -17.83 1.54 -0.65
N VAL A 339 -18.88 1.50 0.15
CA VAL A 339 -19.27 0.36 0.97
C VAL A 339 -18.90 -0.90 0.19
N ASN A 340 -18.00 -1.74 0.72
CA ASN A 340 -17.95 -3.14 0.32
C ASN A 340 -19.31 -3.67 0.72
N GLU A 341 -20.32 -3.48 -0.13
CA GLU A 341 -21.55 -4.23 -0.02
C GLU A 341 -21.08 -5.68 -0.05
N ILE A 342 -21.28 -6.39 1.06
CA ILE A 342 -21.15 -7.85 1.03
C ILE A 342 -22.20 -8.28 0.02
N SER A 343 -21.75 -8.57 -1.18
CA SER A 343 -22.62 -8.84 -2.28
C SER A 343 -23.14 -10.26 -2.04
N SER A 344 -24.36 -10.34 -1.52
CA SER A 344 -24.98 -11.61 -1.19
C SER A 344 -25.88 -12.04 -2.33
N VAL A 345 -25.37 -12.90 -3.21
CA VAL A 345 -26.24 -13.66 -4.12
C VAL A 345 -26.98 -14.69 -3.28
N LYS A 346 -28.31 -14.64 -3.26
CA LYS A 346 -29.12 -15.72 -2.72
C LYS A 346 -29.26 -16.78 -3.80
N PHE A 347 -28.73 -17.95 -3.54
CA PHE A 347 -28.89 -19.14 -4.37
C PHE A 347 -29.74 -20.17 -3.63
N GLU A 348 -30.57 -20.90 -4.36
CA GLU A 348 -31.47 -21.93 -3.81
C GLU A 348 -30.81 -23.32 -3.77
N ARG A 349 -29.81 -23.54 -4.63
CA ARG A 349 -29.10 -24.80 -4.80
C ARG A 349 -27.62 -24.57 -5.10
N THR A 350 -26.75 -25.47 -4.64
CA THR A 350 -25.31 -25.44 -4.95
C THR A 350 -24.93 -26.75 -5.63
N LEU A 351 -24.57 -26.67 -6.91
CA LEU A 351 -24.08 -27.80 -7.70
C LEU A 351 -22.56 -27.91 -7.52
N VAL A 352 -22.08 -29.10 -7.15
CA VAL A 352 -20.66 -29.33 -6.86
C VAL A 352 -20.11 -30.46 -7.72
N ILE A 353 -18.96 -30.21 -8.34
CA ILE A 353 -18.19 -31.21 -9.06
C ILE A 353 -16.82 -31.36 -8.40
N ILE A 354 -16.49 -32.57 -7.98
CA ILE A 354 -15.23 -32.91 -7.31
C ILE A 354 -14.51 -33.94 -8.16
N VAL A 355 -13.35 -33.57 -8.69
CA VAL A 355 -12.48 -34.46 -9.47
C VAL A 355 -11.20 -34.71 -8.68
N SER A 356 -10.86 -35.98 -8.44
CA SER A 356 -9.59 -36.34 -7.82
C SER A 356 -8.91 -37.50 -8.50
N VAL A 357 -7.64 -37.31 -8.84
CA VAL A 357 -6.82 -38.34 -9.51
C VAL A 357 -5.57 -38.57 -8.68
N GLU A 358 -5.64 -39.58 -7.82
CA GLU A 358 -4.51 -40.02 -6.99
C GLU A 358 -3.66 -41.05 -7.72
N GLU A 359 -4.34 -41.96 -8.43
CA GLU A 359 -3.73 -43.02 -9.24
C GLU A 359 -4.09 -42.82 -10.71
N TYR A 360 -3.10 -43.06 -11.58
CA TYR A 360 -3.25 -42.93 -13.03
C TYR A 360 -3.17 -44.31 -13.69
N ALA A 361 -3.78 -44.44 -14.87
CA ALA A 361 -3.75 -45.66 -15.66
C ALA A 361 -2.31 -46.10 -15.97
N ASP A 362 -2.03 -47.39 -15.79
CA ASP A 362 -0.73 -47.98 -16.12
C ASP A 362 -0.65 -48.32 -17.62
N PHE A 363 0.32 -47.74 -18.31
CA PHE A 363 0.60 -47.97 -19.73
C PHE A 363 1.85 -48.85 -19.90
N GLY A 364 1.87 -50.00 -19.24
CA GLY A 364 2.97 -50.97 -19.35
C GLY A 364 4.24 -50.54 -18.62
N GLY A 365 4.10 -49.97 -17.42
CA GLY A 365 5.20 -49.46 -16.60
C GLY A 365 5.51 -47.98 -16.79
N ASN A 366 4.76 -47.28 -17.66
CA ASN A 366 4.89 -45.84 -17.89
C ASN A 366 3.64 -45.11 -17.36
N THR A 367 3.69 -44.71 -16.10
CA THR A 367 2.55 -44.10 -15.38
C THR A 367 2.90 -42.69 -14.93
N ILE A 368 1.92 -41.79 -14.92
CA ILE A 368 2.06 -40.49 -14.26
C ILE A 368 2.29 -40.71 -12.76
N PRO A 369 3.20 -39.95 -12.10
CA PRO A 369 3.40 -40.07 -10.66
C PRO A 369 2.11 -39.93 -9.87
N LYS A 370 1.97 -40.73 -8.80
CA LYS A 370 0.81 -40.67 -7.92
C LYS A 370 0.76 -39.35 -7.15
N VAL A 371 -0.46 -38.83 -6.94
CA VAL A 371 -0.71 -37.63 -6.12
C VAL A 371 -1.22 -38.08 -4.76
N LYS A 372 -0.30 -38.26 -3.80
CA LYS A 372 -0.60 -38.75 -2.45
C LYS A 372 -1.78 -37.98 -1.82
N TYR A 373 -2.77 -38.74 -1.32
CA TYR A 373 -3.93 -38.26 -0.58
C TYR A 373 -4.99 -37.49 -1.38
N ALA A 374 -4.88 -37.37 -2.72
CA ALA A 374 -5.85 -36.61 -3.51
C ALA A 374 -7.30 -37.10 -3.34
N ASN A 375 -7.53 -38.42 -3.20
CA ASN A 375 -8.89 -38.93 -2.96
C ASN A 375 -9.39 -38.63 -1.56
N ARG A 376 -8.48 -38.60 -0.58
CA ARG A 376 -8.79 -38.28 0.80
C ARG A 376 -9.09 -36.79 0.98
N ASP A 377 -8.37 -35.95 0.25
CA ASP A 377 -8.60 -34.51 0.12
C ASP A 377 -9.97 -34.21 -0.48
N ALA A 378 -10.35 -34.90 -1.57
CA ALA A 378 -11.70 -34.83 -2.14
C ALA A 378 -12.79 -35.21 -1.13
N SER A 379 -12.60 -36.31 -0.40
CA SER A 379 -13.54 -36.72 0.65
C SER A 379 -13.62 -35.71 1.81
N LEU A 380 -12.50 -35.09 2.21
CA LEU A 380 -12.49 -34.05 3.24
C LEU A 380 -13.25 -32.80 2.78
N PHE A 381 -13.03 -32.36 1.55
CA PHE A 381 -13.71 -31.22 0.96
C PHE A 381 -15.22 -31.46 0.83
N ARG A 382 -15.62 -32.63 0.32
CA ARG A 382 -17.02 -33.07 0.27
C ARG A 382 -17.70 -32.98 1.64
N ASN A 383 -17.10 -33.57 2.66
CA ASN A 383 -17.67 -33.58 4.01
C ASN A 383 -17.78 -32.16 4.60
N THR A 384 -16.83 -31.28 4.27
CA THR A 384 -16.85 -29.87 4.66
C THR A 384 -18.03 -29.13 4.02
N LEU A 385 -18.30 -29.36 2.73
CA LEU A 385 -19.43 -28.75 2.03
C LEU A 385 -20.78 -29.20 2.61
N ILE A 386 -20.96 -30.49 2.85
CA ILE A 386 -22.20 -31.01 3.45
C ILE A 386 -22.39 -30.42 4.85
N LYS A 387 -21.35 -30.49 5.69
CA LYS A 387 -21.43 -30.12 7.11
C LYS A 387 -21.56 -28.62 7.34
N TYR A 388 -20.76 -27.81 6.65
CA TYR A 388 -20.63 -26.38 6.94
C TYR A 388 -21.31 -25.47 5.92
N TRP A 389 -21.41 -25.92 4.67
CA TRP A 389 -22.05 -25.15 3.60
C TRP A 389 -23.50 -25.57 3.36
N GLY A 390 -23.94 -26.68 3.97
CA GLY A 390 -25.31 -27.18 3.85
C GLY A 390 -25.66 -27.62 2.43
N VAL A 391 -24.66 -28.06 1.65
CA VAL A 391 -24.86 -28.60 0.30
C VAL A 391 -25.56 -29.96 0.39
N ASP A 392 -26.59 -30.18 -0.43
CA ASP A 392 -27.27 -31.47 -0.53
C ASP A 392 -26.32 -32.51 -1.16
N GLU A 393 -26.27 -33.70 -0.57
CA GLU A 393 -25.41 -34.78 -1.04
C GLU A 393 -25.73 -35.22 -2.48
N ASN A 394 -27.00 -35.07 -2.91
CA ASN A 394 -27.43 -35.39 -4.27
C ASN A 394 -26.93 -34.38 -5.32
N ASP A 395 -26.44 -33.21 -4.88
CA ASP A 395 -25.91 -32.17 -5.75
C ASP A 395 -24.38 -32.20 -5.87
N ILE A 396 -23.74 -33.21 -5.28
CA ILE A 396 -22.30 -33.41 -5.32
C ILE A 396 -21.96 -34.59 -6.25
N TYR A 397 -21.27 -34.28 -7.35
CA TYR A 397 -20.82 -35.25 -8.34
C TYR A 397 -19.32 -35.49 -8.19
N GLU A 398 -18.92 -36.72 -7.85
CA GLU A 398 -17.53 -37.10 -7.59
C GLU A 398 -16.97 -38.00 -8.70
N PHE A 399 -15.79 -37.64 -9.22
CA PHE A 399 -15.04 -38.45 -10.18
C PHE A 399 -13.67 -38.76 -9.60
N LYS A 400 -13.50 -39.98 -9.08
CA LYS A 400 -12.25 -40.42 -8.43
C LYS A 400 -11.52 -41.46 -9.27
N ASN A 401 -10.20 -41.28 -9.46
CA ASN A 401 -9.34 -42.21 -10.20
C ASN A 401 -10.01 -42.70 -11.49
N ASN A 402 -10.28 -44.00 -11.62
CA ASN A 402 -10.87 -44.65 -12.79
C ASN A 402 -12.31 -44.23 -13.14
N GLN A 403 -12.88 -43.23 -12.47
CA GLN A 403 -14.11 -42.55 -12.89
C GLN A 403 -13.82 -41.24 -13.63
N ALA A 404 -12.63 -40.67 -13.45
CA ALA A 404 -12.17 -39.42 -14.05
C ALA A 404 -11.49 -39.66 -15.40
N PHE A 405 -12.15 -40.38 -16.31
CA PHE A 405 -11.70 -40.50 -17.71
C PHE A 405 -11.95 -39.20 -18.46
N LYS A 406 -11.10 -38.90 -19.44
CA LYS A 406 -11.23 -37.66 -20.23
C LYS A 406 -12.63 -37.48 -20.83
N SER A 407 -13.12 -38.49 -21.55
CA SER A 407 -14.43 -38.46 -22.19
C SER A 407 -15.59 -38.37 -21.19
N SER A 408 -15.48 -39.05 -20.05
CA SER A 408 -16.49 -39.00 -18.99
C SER A 408 -16.59 -37.60 -18.40
N LEU A 409 -15.45 -36.96 -18.08
CA LEU A 409 -15.45 -35.61 -17.54
C LEU A 409 -16.00 -34.59 -18.56
N GLU A 410 -15.56 -34.64 -19.81
CA GLU A 410 -16.04 -33.74 -20.86
C GLU A 410 -17.57 -33.86 -21.06
N TYR A 411 -18.10 -35.08 -21.06
CA TYR A 411 -19.53 -35.31 -21.25
C TYR A 411 -20.37 -34.89 -20.03
N GLU A 412 -20.02 -35.39 -18.84
CA GLU A 412 -20.83 -35.21 -17.63
C GLU A 412 -20.79 -33.75 -17.15
N ILE A 413 -19.59 -33.14 -17.11
CA ILE A 413 -19.44 -31.76 -16.64
C ILE A 413 -20.16 -30.78 -17.56
N TYR A 414 -20.04 -30.96 -18.88
CA TYR A 414 -20.74 -30.12 -19.85
C TYR A 414 -22.27 -30.24 -19.69
N GLY A 415 -22.78 -31.46 -19.53
CA GLY A 415 -24.20 -31.71 -19.26
C GLY A 415 -24.69 -31.04 -17.98
N LEU A 416 -23.89 -31.07 -16.93
CA LEU A 416 -24.20 -30.43 -15.65
C LEU A 416 -24.21 -28.89 -15.76
N ILE A 417 -23.18 -28.29 -16.35
CA ILE A 417 -23.07 -26.82 -16.48
C ILE A 417 -24.20 -26.23 -17.33
N ASN A 418 -24.56 -26.89 -18.43
CA ASN A 418 -25.65 -26.42 -19.30
C ASN A 418 -27.02 -26.40 -18.64
N ASN A 419 -27.21 -27.18 -17.57
CA ASN A 419 -28.47 -27.25 -16.84
C ASN A 419 -28.51 -26.29 -15.62
N ILE A 420 -27.43 -25.54 -15.35
CA ILE A 420 -27.37 -24.59 -14.25
C ILE A 420 -28.35 -23.43 -14.48
N LYS A 421 -29.09 -23.08 -13.43
CA LYS A 421 -30.01 -21.93 -13.42
C LYS A 421 -29.36 -20.70 -12.77
N GLU A 422 -29.96 -19.53 -13.01
CA GLU A 422 -29.45 -18.24 -12.53
C GLU A 422 -29.37 -18.12 -11.00
N ASN A 423 -30.26 -18.82 -10.30
CA ASN A 423 -30.33 -18.88 -8.84
C ASN A 423 -29.57 -20.07 -8.22
N GLU A 424 -28.67 -20.69 -8.97
CA GLU A 424 -27.83 -21.79 -8.49
C GLU A 424 -26.36 -21.36 -8.44
N ARG A 425 -25.62 -21.91 -7.49
CA ARG A 425 -24.17 -21.74 -7.39
C ARG A 425 -23.44 -22.96 -7.94
N PHE A 426 -22.35 -22.73 -8.67
CA PHE A 426 -21.43 -23.77 -9.11
C PHE A 426 -20.18 -23.84 -8.24
N ILE A 427 -19.74 -25.03 -7.86
CA ILE A 427 -18.44 -25.27 -7.22
C ILE A 427 -17.69 -26.36 -7.98
N PHE A 428 -16.45 -26.09 -8.37
CA PHE A 428 -15.56 -27.08 -8.96
C PHE A 428 -14.32 -27.25 -8.07
N TYR A 429 -14.04 -28.49 -7.70
CA TYR A 429 -12.84 -28.87 -6.96
C TYR A 429 -12.02 -29.88 -7.78
N TYR A 430 -10.71 -29.63 -7.87
CA TYR A 430 -9.78 -30.54 -8.52
C TYR A 430 -8.58 -30.83 -7.61
N ALA A 431 -8.25 -32.11 -7.44
CA ALA A 431 -7.01 -32.57 -6.81
C ALA A 431 -6.24 -33.52 -7.74
N GLY A 432 -5.05 -33.11 -8.16
CA GLY A 432 -4.26 -33.92 -9.11
C GLY A 432 -3.08 -33.18 -9.74
N HIS A 433 -2.78 -33.51 -10.98
CA HIS A 433 -1.68 -32.94 -11.75
C HIS A 433 -2.21 -31.90 -12.75
N GLY A 434 -1.68 -30.68 -12.72
CA GLY A 434 -2.10 -29.59 -13.60
C GLY A 434 -0.90 -28.87 -14.19
N PHE A 435 -1.04 -28.34 -15.41
CA PHE A 435 0.03 -27.67 -16.14
C PHE A 435 -0.54 -26.71 -17.18
N HIS A 436 0.29 -25.80 -17.70
CA HIS A 436 -0.07 -24.91 -18.80
C HIS A 436 0.70 -25.31 -20.06
N ASP A 437 0.00 -25.52 -21.16
CA ASP A 437 0.55 -26.01 -22.44
C ASP A 437 1.06 -24.88 -23.37
N GLY A 438 0.90 -23.62 -22.97
CA GLY A 438 1.22 -22.44 -23.76
C GLY A 438 -0.02 -21.76 -24.37
N THR A 439 -1.18 -22.42 -24.35
CA THR A 439 -2.46 -21.91 -24.85
C THR A 439 -3.53 -21.90 -23.76
N SER A 440 -3.59 -22.93 -22.91
CA SER A 440 -4.61 -23.09 -21.87
C SER A 440 -4.05 -23.83 -20.64
N ASN A 441 -4.65 -23.60 -19.48
CA ASN A 441 -4.43 -24.45 -18.33
C ASN A 441 -5.08 -25.81 -18.53
N ARG A 442 -4.35 -26.87 -18.21
CA ARG A 442 -4.80 -28.25 -18.35
C ARG A 442 -4.74 -28.99 -17.02
N ILE A 443 -5.68 -29.90 -16.84
CA ILE A 443 -5.70 -30.87 -15.75
C ILE A 443 -5.57 -32.28 -16.30
N SER A 444 -4.86 -33.15 -15.58
CA SER A 444 -4.77 -34.55 -15.92
C SER A 444 -6.00 -35.32 -15.44
N THR A 445 -6.29 -36.36 -16.21
CA THR A 445 -7.36 -37.34 -16.02
C THR A 445 -6.73 -38.69 -15.75
N TYR A 446 -7.52 -39.68 -15.35
CA TYR A 446 -7.03 -41.03 -15.05
C TYR A 446 -6.26 -41.65 -16.22
N ASP A 447 -6.74 -41.42 -17.44
CA ASP A 447 -6.20 -41.92 -18.70
C ASP A 447 -5.16 -40.98 -19.35
N THR A 448 -4.69 -39.94 -18.64
CA THR A 448 -3.61 -39.10 -19.18
C THR A 448 -2.33 -39.91 -19.36
N HIS A 449 -1.84 -39.95 -20.59
CA HIS A 449 -0.67 -40.71 -21.01
C HIS A 449 0.60 -39.86 -20.90
N PRO A 450 1.66 -40.29 -20.19
CA PRO A 450 2.90 -39.51 -20.02
C PRO A 450 3.58 -39.09 -21.34
N GLY A 451 3.46 -39.93 -22.37
CA GLY A 451 4.00 -39.65 -23.71
C GLY A 451 3.11 -38.79 -24.61
N ASN A 452 1.88 -38.48 -24.20
CA ASN A 452 0.93 -37.68 -25.01
C ASN A 452 0.05 -36.79 -24.12
N LEU A 453 0.69 -36.00 -23.26
CA LEU A 453 0.02 -35.19 -22.23
C LEU A 453 -1.02 -34.23 -22.84
N PHE A 454 -0.71 -33.57 -23.95
CA PHE A 454 -1.62 -32.59 -24.56
C PHE A 454 -2.97 -33.20 -24.98
N ASN A 455 -2.95 -34.32 -25.71
CA ASN A 455 -4.19 -34.92 -26.23
C ASN A 455 -4.96 -35.74 -25.19
N THR A 456 -4.29 -36.18 -24.12
CA THR A 456 -4.88 -37.07 -23.10
C THR A 456 -5.17 -36.36 -21.77
N SER A 457 -4.90 -35.05 -21.68
CA SER A 457 -5.39 -34.17 -20.61
C SER A 457 -6.51 -33.27 -21.14
N ILE A 458 -7.20 -32.58 -20.23
CA ILE A 458 -8.31 -31.68 -20.56
C ILE A 458 -7.91 -30.22 -20.32
N SER A 459 -8.34 -29.35 -21.24
CA SER A 459 -8.27 -27.89 -21.10
C SER A 459 -9.32 -27.40 -20.09
N LEU A 460 -8.91 -26.71 -19.03
CA LEU A 460 -9.82 -26.07 -18.08
C LEU A 460 -10.69 -25.02 -18.76
N ARG A 461 -10.17 -24.37 -19.81
CA ARG A 461 -10.94 -23.46 -20.63
C ARG A 461 -12.19 -24.11 -21.20
N GLU A 462 -11.98 -25.23 -21.88
CA GLU A 462 -12.99 -25.95 -22.64
C GLU A 462 -13.95 -26.69 -21.70
N LEU A 463 -13.42 -27.24 -20.60
CA LEU A 463 -14.19 -28.03 -19.65
C LEU A 463 -15.10 -27.18 -18.78
N ILE A 464 -14.62 -26.01 -18.33
CA ILE A 464 -15.25 -25.26 -17.26
C ILE A 464 -15.45 -23.79 -17.63
N ILE A 465 -14.40 -23.08 -18.04
CA ILE A 465 -14.43 -21.61 -18.14
C ILE A 465 -15.42 -21.15 -19.22
N ASP A 466 -15.24 -21.61 -20.46
CA ASP A 466 -16.09 -21.21 -21.57
C ASP A 466 -17.55 -21.69 -21.36
N PRO A 467 -17.82 -22.93 -20.91
CA PRO A 467 -19.18 -23.35 -20.55
C PRO A 467 -19.83 -22.50 -19.44
N ILE A 468 -19.10 -22.14 -18.39
CA ILE A 468 -19.65 -21.32 -17.29
C ILE A 468 -19.97 -19.91 -17.78
N ILE A 469 -19.08 -19.27 -18.55
CA ILE A 469 -19.31 -17.94 -19.13
C ILE A 469 -20.54 -17.95 -20.05
N GLN A 470 -20.77 -19.05 -20.79
CA GLN A 470 -21.93 -19.20 -21.68
C GLN A 470 -23.21 -19.64 -20.94
N SER A 471 -23.10 -20.11 -19.70
CA SER A 471 -24.22 -20.56 -18.89
C SER A 471 -24.98 -19.40 -18.25
N LYS A 472 -26.10 -19.71 -17.56
CA LYS A 472 -26.82 -18.74 -16.74
C LYS A 472 -26.24 -18.59 -15.33
N CYS A 473 -25.13 -19.26 -15.03
CA CYS A 473 -24.53 -19.23 -13.71
C CYS A 473 -24.17 -17.79 -13.33
N THR A 474 -24.54 -17.35 -12.13
CA THR A 474 -24.19 -16.02 -11.62
C THR A 474 -23.25 -16.09 -10.43
N SER A 475 -22.92 -17.29 -9.93
CA SER A 475 -21.99 -17.51 -8.82
C SER A 475 -21.23 -18.82 -9.00
N ALA A 476 -19.91 -18.76 -9.14
CA ALA A 476 -19.06 -19.91 -9.40
C ALA A 476 -17.77 -19.86 -8.57
N LEU A 477 -17.40 -20.97 -7.95
CA LEU A 477 -16.19 -21.09 -7.13
C LEU A 477 -15.32 -22.22 -7.64
N PHE A 478 -14.04 -21.95 -7.86
CA PHE A 478 -13.07 -22.91 -8.38
C PHE A 478 -11.97 -23.15 -7.34
N PHE A 479 -11.73 -24.40 -6.96
CA PHE A 479 -10.72 -24.81 -5.98
C PHE A 479 -9.77 -25.82 -6.62
N ILE A 480 -8.57 -25.38 -7.00
CA ILE A 480 -7.62 -26.20 -7.75
C ILE A 480 -6.40 -26.52 -6.89
N ASP A 481 -6.34 -27.75 -6.39
CA ASP A 481 -5.17 -28.32 -5.74
C ASP A 481 -4.34 -29.13 -6.75
N SER A 482 -3.43 -28.46 -7.45
CA SER A 482 -2.64 -29.11 -8.50
C SER A 482 -1.14 -28.87 -8.40
N CYS A 483 -0.36 -29.85 -8.87
CA CYS A 483 1.09 -29.80 -8.91
C CYS A 483 1.60 -30.04 -10.34
N ALA A 484 2.46 -29.16 -10.87
CA ALA A 484 2.96 -29.29 -12.26
C ALA A 484 4.34 -29.95 -12.37
N GLN A 485 5.17 -29.92 -11.32
CA GLN A 485 6.61 -30.19 -11.44
C GLN A 485 6.99 -31.64 -11.86
N LYS A 486 6.09 -32.62 -11.73
CA LYS A 486 6.45 -34.05 -11.86
C LYS A 486 5.92 -34.77 -13.09
N ILE A 487 5.22 -34.09 -14.00
CA ILE A 487 4.44 -34.75 -15.07
C ILE A 487 5.29 -35.18 -16.29
N SER A 488 6.60 -34.83 -16.39
CA SER A 488 7.35 -35.06 -17.64
C SER A 488 8.76 -35.66 -17.54
N ASN A 489 9.06 -36.50 -18.55
CA ASN A 489 10.38 -36.91 -19.04
C ASN A 489 11.11 -35.73 -19.72
N ASP A 490 12.45 -35.80 -19.78
CA ASP A 490 13.39 -34.70 -20.10
C ASP A 490 13.09 -33.84 -21.35
N LEU A 491 12.33 -34.34 -22.34
CA LEU A 491 11.97 -33.61 -23.56
C LEU A 491 10.79 -32.64 -23.37
N SER A 492 9.80 -32.98 -22.54
CA SER A 492 8.57 -32.19 -22.37
C SER A 492 8.70 -31.09 -21.29
N ARG A 493 9.72 -31.18 -20.44
CA ARG A 493 10.02 -30.16 -19.40
C ARG A 493 10.29 -28.76 -19.97
N ARG A 494 10.72 -28.66 -21.23
CA ARG A 494 11.00 -27.36 -21.88
C ARG A 494 9.74 -26.62 -22.35
N LEU A 495 8.60 -27.30 -22.49
CA LEU A 495 7.37 -26.72 -23.06
C LEU A 495 6.25 -26.52 -22.02
N LEU A 496 6.21 -27.36 -20.98
CA LEU A 496 5.17 -27.30 -19.95
C LEU A 496 5.51 -26.29 -18.87
N LYS A 497 4.59 -25.35 -18.62
CA LYS A 497 4.69 -24.38 -17.52
C LYS A 497 3.74 -24.78 -16.38
N ASN A 498 3.93 -24.16 -15.22
CA ASN A 498 2.90 -24.19 -14.18
C ASN A 498 1.62 -23.51 -14.68
N ILE A 499 0.50 -23.78 -14.03
CA ILE A 499 -0.78 -23.12 -14.29
C ILE A 499 -0.58 -21.59 -14.39
N ASP A 500 -1.07 -21.02 -15.47
CA ASP A 500 -1.09 -19.58 -15.75
C ASP A 500 -2.33 -18.94 -15.13
N LEU A 501 -2.12 -17.83 -14.46
CA LEU A 501 -3.15 -17.13 -13.68
C LEU A 501 -4.02 -16.24 -14.56
N GLU A 502 -3.54 -15.83 -15.73
CA GLU A 502 -4.25 -14.89 -16.61
C GLU A 502 -5.59 -15.45 -17.11
N GLU A 503 -5.67 -16.75 -17.35
CA GLU A 503 -6.89 -17.39 -17.83
C GLU A 503 -8.05 -17.29 -16.83
N PHE A 504 -7.76 -17.43 -15.53
CA PHE A 504 -8.74 -17.28 -14.47
C PHE A 504 -9.11 -15.83 -14.17
N LYS A 505 -8.29 -14.85 -14.58
CA LYS A 505 -8.67 -13.43 -14.50
C LYS A 505 -9.78 -13.08 -15.49
N LEU A 506 -9.85 -13.79 -16.62
CA LEU A 506 -10.96 -13.64 -17.57
C LEU A 506 -12.28 -13.98 -16.87
N LEU A 507 -12.33 -15.06 -16.10
CA LEU A 507 -13.52 -15.43 -15.31
C LEU A 507 -13.96 -14.32 -14.35
N THR A 508 -13.05 -13.78 -13.55
CA THR A 508 -13.41 -12.75 -12.55
C THR A 508 -13.81 -11.42 -13.17
N ASN A 509 -13.37 -11.13 -14.40
CA ASN A 509 -13.78 -9.94 -15.13
C ASN A 509 -15.20 -10.06 -15.70
N GLU A 510 -15.67 -11.28 -16.00
CA GLU A 510 -17.01 -11.52 -16.53
C GLU A 510 -18.10 -11.40 -15.45
N ASN A 511 -17.82 -11.88 -14.23
CA ASN A 511 -18.78 -11.81 -13.12
C ASN A 511 -18.09 -11.63 -11.76
N SER A 512 -18.53 -10.62 -11.00
CA SER A 512 -17.98 -10.28 -9.69
C SER A 512 -18.13 -11.38 -8.63
N HIS A 513 -19.04 -12.33 -8.82
CA HIS A 513 -19.28 -13.44 -7.90
C HIS A 513 -18.54 -14.72 -8.28
N TYR A 514 -17.60 -14.65 -9.23
CA TYR A 514 -16.69 -15.73 -9.56
C TYR A 514 -15.41 -15.60 -8.75
N ALA A 515 -14.94 -16.71 -8.18
CA ALA A 515 -13.70 -16.74 -7.41
C ALA A 515 -12.91 -18.02 -7.70
N THR A 516 -11.60 -17.88 -7.88
CA THR A 516 -10.70 -19.02 -8.06
C THR A 516 -9.68 -19.06 -6.94
N TYR A 517 -9.49 -20.23 -6.32
CA TYR A 517 -8.46 -20.50 -5.33
C TYR A 517 -7.52 -21.59 -5.84
N LEU A 518 -6.23 -21.28 -5.83
CA LEU A 518 -5.16 -22.13 -6.32
C LEU A 518 -4.23 -22.47 -5.16
N SER A 519 -3.81 -23.73 -5.08
CA SER A 519 -2.99 -24.22 -3.96
C SER A 519 -1.58 -23.65 -3.91
N CYS A 520 -1.03 -23.16 -5.03
CA CYS A 520 0.28 -22.51 -5.08
C CYS A 520 0.37 -21.45 -6.20
N SER A 521 1.34 -20.55 -6.08
CA SER A 521 1.63 -19.54 -7.09
C SER A 521 2.43 -20.11 -8.27
N THR A 522 2.42 -19.41 -9.42
CA THR A 522 3.20 -19.79 -10.60
C THR A 522 4.69 -19.93 -10.22
N GLY A 523 5.27 -21.12 -10.46
CA GLY A 523 6.66 -21.42 -10.10
C GLY A 523 6.79 -22.35 -8.90
N GLN A 524 5.76 -22.46 -8.07
CA GLN A 524 5.75 -23.29 -6.86
C GLN A 524 5.03 -24.63 -7.10
N SER A 525 4.96 -25.47 -6.07
CA SER A 525 4.24 -26.75 -6.10
C SER A 525 3.34 -26.89 -4.88
N SER A 526 2.28 -27.68 -5.03
CA SER A 526 1.47 -28.13 -3.90
C SER A 526 2.08 -29.36 -3.25
N TYR A 527 2.09 -29.39 -1.92
CA TYR A 527 2.69 -30.46 -1.12
C TYR A 527 1.67 -31.15 -0.21
N SER A 528 1.85 -32.45 -0.03
CA SER A 528 1.15 -33.24 0.97
C SER A 528 2.01 -33.49 2.21
N CYS A 529 1.33 -33.79 3.33
CA CYS A 529 1.98 -34.06 4.61
C CYS A 529 1.49 -35.39 5.18
N ASP A 530 2.42 -36.32 5.43
CA ASP A 530 2.08 -37.65 5.97
C ASP A 530 1.55 -37.57 7.42
N GLU A 531 1.92 -36.53 8.21
CA GLU A 531 1.34 -36.28 9.55
C GLU A 531 -0.15 -35.91 9.47
N LEU A 532 -0.50 -35.06 8.49
CA LEU A 532 -1.90 -34.66 8.25
C LEU A 532 -2.67 -35.75 7.50
N GLN A 533 -1.97 -36.61 6.76
CA GLN A 533 -2.53 -37.55 5.79
C GLN A 533 -3.39 -36.85 4.72
N HIS A 534 -2.99 -35.64 4.34
CA HIS A 534 -3.73 -34.76 3.42
C HIS A 534 -2.75 -33.85 2.65
N GLY A 535 -3.21 -33.31 1.52
CA GLY A 535 -2.64 -32.11 0.90
C GLY A 535 -2.71 -30.96 1.90
N VAL A 536 -1.59 -30.26 2.12
CA VAL A 536 -1.53 -29.21 3.16
C VAL A 536 -2.53 -28.09 2.86
N TRP A 537 -2.66 -27.71 1.59
CA TRP A 537 -3.62 -26.69 1.18
C TRP A 537 -5.07 -27.13 1.41
N THR A 538 -5.46 -28.31 0.92
CA THR A 538 -6.84 -28.82 1.12
C THR A 538 -7.16 -29.02 2.60
N TYR A 539 -6.21 -29.49 3.42
CA TYR A 539 -6.39 -29.61 4.86
C TYR A 539 -6.74 -28.26 5.50
N HIS A 540 -5.94 -27.22 5.21
CA HIS A 540 -6.19 -25.89 5.76
C HIS A 540 -7.49 -25.28 5.22
N LEU A 541 -7.80 -25.45 3.93
CA LEU A 541 -9.07 -25.04 3.33
C LEU A 541 -10.28 -25.58 4.11
N CYS A 542 -10.27 -26.87 4.43
CA CYS A 542 -11.36 -27.48 5.16
C CYS A 542 -11.36 -27.09 6.65
N ALA A 543 -10.17 -27.01 7.27
CA ALA A 543 -10.00 -26.60 8.66
C ALA A 543 -10.48 -25.16 8.93
N ALA A 544 -10.44 -24.29 7.91
CA ALA A 544 -10.93 -22.91 8.00
C ALA A 544 -12.39 -22.84 8.46
N PHE A 545 -13.21 -23.83 8.08
CA PHE A 545 -14.63 -23.91 8.45
C PHE A 545 -14.88 -24.69 9.74
N ASP A 546 -14.00 -25.64 10.09
CA ASP A 546 -14.14 -26.51 11.26
C ASP A 546 -13.67 -25.86 12.56
N LEU A 547 -12.60 -25.05 12.50
CA LEU A 547 -11.93 -24.50 13.68
C LEU A 547 -12.60 -23.23 14.25
N PHE A 548 -13.66 -22.73 13.61
CA PHE A 548 -14.37 -21.51 13.98
C PHE A 548 -13.46 -20.32 14.32
N LEU A 549 -12.41 -20.12 13.54
CA LEU A 549 -11.43 -19.07 13.81
C LEU A 549 -12.01 -17.70 13.47
N ASP A 550 -11.95 -16.75 14.42
CA ASP A 550 -12.41 -15.36 14.24
C ASP A 550 -11.75 -14.66 13.04
N GLU A 551 -10.57 -15.11 12.61
CA GLU A 551 -9.87 -14.58 11.43
C GLU A 551 -10.48 -15.02 10.09
N VAL A 552 -11.27 -16.10 10.08
CA VAL A 552 -12.00 -16.61 8.90
C VAL A 552 -13.47 -16.25 8.98
N ILE A 553 -14.07 -16.43 10.17
CA ILE A 553 -15.49 -16.25 10.41
C ILE A 553 -15.74 -14.85 10.97
N ARG A 554 -16.22 -13.95 10.12
CA ARG A 554 -16.61 -12.60 10.52
C ARG A 554 -17.94 -12.63 11.26
N GLY A 555 -17.99 -11.95 12.41
CA GLY A 555 -19.20 -11.84 13.24
C GLY A 555 -19.69 -13.18 13.80
N GLY A 556 -18.85 -14.23 13.79
CA GLY A 556 -19.21 -15.57 14.27
C GLY A 556 -20.08 -16.40 13.33
N GLU A 557 -20.47 -15.87 12.16
CA GLU A 557 -21.44 -16.52 11.27
C GLU A 557 -21.07 -16.52 9.78
N ILE A 558 -20.12 -15.72 9.31
CA ILE A 558 -19.93 -15.49 7.86
C ILE A 558 -18.49 -15.74 7.40
N VAL A 559 -18.32 -16.46 6.30
CA VAL A 559 -17.05 -16.55 5.56
C VAL A 559 -17.17 -15.82 4.22
N THR A 560 -16.21 -14.94 3.94
CA THR A 560 -16.10 -14.21 2.69
C THR A 560 -14.96 -14.76 1.84
N ASP A 561 -14.96 -14.40 0.56
CA ASP A 561 -13.90 -14.76 -0.36
C ASP A 561 -12.52 -14.22 0.08
N ARG A 562 -12.50 -12.97 0.55
CA ARG A 562 -11.29 -12.33 1.09
C ARG A 562 -10.84 -12.96 2.40
N SER A 563 -11.75 -13.25 3.35
CA SER A 563 -11.36 -13.85 4.64
C SER A 563 -10.75 -15.24 4.45
N LEU A 564 -11.33 -16.05 3.56
CA LEU A 564 -10.78 -17.36 3.21
C LEU A 564 -9.41 -17.25 2.51
N SER A 565 -9.28 -16.33 1.55
CA SER A 565 -8.02 -16.09 0.82
C SER A 565 -6.88 -15.70 1.77
N THR A 566 -7.11 -14.73 2.66
CA THR A 566 -6.11 -14.27 3.63
C THR A 566 -5.69 -15.40 4.56
N TYR A 567 -6.64 -16.19 5.07
CA TYR A 567 -6.36 -17.33 5.92
C TYR A 567 -5.50 -18.38 5.21
N LEU A 568 -5.87 -18.78 3.99
CA LEU A 568 -5.13 -19.79 3.23
C LEU A 568 -3.69 -19.33 2.95
N SER A 569 -3.52 -18.09 2.51
CA SER A 569 -2.21 -17.51 2.23
C SER A 569 -1.30 -17.56 3.46
N LYS A 570 -1.80 -17.17 4.64
CA LYS A 570 -1.05 -17.14 5.90
C LYS A 570 -0.74 -18.53 6.44
N HIS A 571 -1.76 -19.39 6.57
CA HIS A 571 -1.63 -20.66 7.29
C HIS A 571 -0.91 -21.72 6.50
N VAL A 572 -1.19 -21.84 5.20
CA VAL A 572 -0.50 -22.82 4.35
C VAL A 572 0.98 -22.44 4.21
N SER A 573 1.28 -21.17 3.90
CA SER A 573 2.67 -20.71 3.78
C SER A 573 3.44 -20.90 5.08
N SER A 574 2.83 -20.56 6.23
CA SER A 574 3.47 -20.78 7.53
C SER A 574 3.65 -22.27 7.86
N TYR A 575 2.71 -23.13 7.52
CA TYR A 575 2.81 -24.56 7.81
C TYR A 575 3.92 -25.19 6.99
N ILE A 576 3.93 -24.94 5.68
CA ILE A 576 4.91 -25.49 4.74
C ILE A 576 6.33 -25.03 5.10
N ALA A 577 6.52 -23.74 5.37
CA ALA A 577 7.83 -23.20 5.76
C ALA A 577 8.36 -23.83 7.06
N LYS A 578 7.50 -24.02 8.07
CA LYS A 578 7.91 -24.55 9.38
C LYS A 578 8.11 -26.06 9.39
N LYS A 579 7.26 -26.80 8.69
CA LYS A 579 7.19 -28.27 8.79
C LYS A 579 7.93 -28.99 7.67
N LEU A 580 7.88 -28.46 6.45
CA LEU A 580 8.42 -29.14 5.27
C LEU A 580 9.64 -28.43 4.66
N ASN A 581 9.97 -27.20 5.11
CA ASN A 581 11.08 -26.39 4.60
C ASN A 581 11.04 -26.22 3.07
N TYR A 582 9.83 -26.10 2.52
CA TYR A 582 9.56 -25.77 1.11
C TYR A 582 8.85 -24.41 1.02
N GLU A 583 8.58 -23.96 -0.20
CA GLU A 583 7.78 -22.77 -0.47
C GLU A 583 6.48 -23.15 -1.19
N GLN A 584 5.36 -22.76 -0.61
CA GLN A 584 4.04 -22.87 -1.21
C GLN A 584 3.21 -21.68 -0.74
N SER A 585 2.82 -20.83 -1.69
CA SER A 585 2.06 -19.61 -1.46
C SER A 585 0.76 -19.71 -2.24
N PRO A 586 -0.35 -20.09 -1.59
CA PRO A 586 -1.66 -20.15 -2.23
C PRO A 586 -2.06 -18.80 -2.82
N LYS A 587 -2.85 -18.84 -3.88
CA LYS A 587 -3.31 -17.64 -4.57
C LYS A 587 -4.81 -17.69 -4.82
N ALA A 588 -5.50 -16.58 -4.57
CA ALA A 588 -6.87 -16.40 -4.97
C ALA A 588 -6.96 -15.33 -6.06
N ILE A 589 -7.88 -15.52 -7.01
CA ILE A 589 -8.22 -14.57 -8.05
C ILE A 589 -9.66 -14.16 -7.77
N LEU A 590 -9.82 -12.92 -7.31
CA LEU A 590 -11.05 -12.34 -6.79
C LEU A 590 -11.29 -10.99 -7.49
N GLU A 591 -12.54 -10.53 -7.51
CA GLU A 591 -12.90 -9.19 -7.97
C GLU A 591 -12.52 -8.14 -6.90
N SER A 592 -12.01 -6.97 -7.31
CA SER A 592 -11.43 -5.98 -6.38
C SER A 592 -12.45 -5.00 -5.80
N SER A 593 -13.59 -4.77 -6.45
CA SER A 593 -14.58 -3.77 -6.05
C SER A 593 -15.59 -4.21 -4.98
N HIS A 594 -15.79 -5.52 -4.78
CA HIS A 594 -16.69 -6.04 -3.75
C HIS A 594 -16.10 -7.25 -2.98
N GLU A 595 -16.69 -7.56 -1.82
CA GLU A 595 -16.37 -8.75 -1.04
C GLU A 595 -17.56 -9.71 -1.08
N ASN A 596 -17.35 -10.94 -1.57
CA ASN A 596 -18.45 -11.88 -1.79
C ASN A 596 -18.68 -12.77 -0.57
N LEU A 597 -19.95 -12.99 -0.25
CA LEU A 597 -20.37 -13.99 0.74
C LEU A 597 -20.17 -15.41 0.16
N LEU A 598 -19.25 -16.18 0.74
CA LEU A 598 -19.11 -17.61 0.41
C LEU A 598 -20.13 -18.44 1.16
N VAL A 599 -20.18 -18.36 2.48
CA VAL A 599 -21.08 -19.20 3.27
C VAL A 599 -21.45 -18.53 4.57
N LYS A 600 -22.69 -18.75 5.01
CA LYS A 600 -23.11 -18.50 6.38
C LYS A 600 -22.98 -19.80 7.17
N ILE A 601 -22.05 -19.84 8.11
CA ILE A 601 -21.80 -21.02 8.92
C ILE A 601 -22.94 -21.16 9.92
N ARG A 602 -23.54 -22.35 9.97
CA ARG A 602 -24.47 -22.72 11.04
C ARG A 602 -23.64 -23.01 12.29
N PRO A 603 -23.85 -22.31 13.42
CA PRO A 603 -23.14 -22.63 14.66
C PRO A 603 -23.42 -24.10 15.03
N LYS A 604 -22.44 -24.77 15.66
CA LYS A 604 -22.67 -26.08 16.28
C LYS A 604 -23.90 -25.97 17.17
N ASP A 605 -24.91 -26.80 16.93
CA ASP A 605 -26.00 -27.00 17.88
C ASP A 605 -25.40 -27.15 19.28
N SER A 606 -25.73 -26.23 20.16
CA SER A 606 -25.34 -26.21 21.58
C SER A 606 -26.01 -27.34 22.35
#